data_AF-A0A934VP05-F1
#
_entry.id   AF-A0A934VP05-F1
#
_cell.length_a   1.000
_cell.length_b   1.000
_cell.length_c   1.000
_cell.angle_alpha   90.00
_cell.angle_beta   90.00
_cell.angle_gamma   90.00
#
_symmetry.space_group_name_H-M   'P 1'
#
loop_
_entity.id
_entity.type
_entity.pdbx_description
1 polymer ?
#
loop_
_entity_poly.entity_id
_entity_poly.type
_entity_poly.pdbx_seq_one_letter_code
_entity_poly.pdbx_strand_id
1 'polypeptide(L)'
;MPRVKKTALLLLCLLIGGLLRAPMERPLGREMRTTGLIAEPLDQETSEAIGQTSAAIALGGLRSLVAAVLNFSKIVPLWQDQDWVGIFTVFDQIHTLQPNIPYYWEAAAGYAADDAYADYRDRPGMEEWRRKLRRDEFFHKGIAYLDKGIVNNPTDLGLRQMKARLLSDTYKPDHLDYAAATRVLDEAVKLENVTDITRRNRLYLMSRVPERRREALTLVREIYADPQSRYPSIRSQLFALQNEFPDEEQIPATEIFGSSGDIVQSLFNHYQRRDEGLPMAGVRTRLEQELTELNPPFALHPLYNTDLKRVTHRVAGLLNALPYHLPENPFAPDSSWPLVVNHFQENRRESFPTIRVLFYVLQQLADLPPEDRLPYLQIFPDDLVAMQDLANFLLDESHQYPRTGVRELLQELTIKYDLPEHLDPLRNPSAFPFLSDWRDEVTQLQFERTNQMNMP
;
A
#
# COMPACT_ATOMS: atom_id res chain seq x y z
N MET A 1 35.38 60.90 -2.81
CA MET A 1 34.91 61.17 -1.42
C MET A 1 33.40 61.08 -1.15
N PRO A 2 32.45 61.42 -2.06
CA PRO A 2 31.02 61.45 -1.69
C PRO A 2 30.34 60.06 -1.57
N ARG A 3 30.86 59.02 -2.23
CA ARG A 3 30.34 57.64 -2.09
C ARG A 3 30.61 57.04 -0.71
N VAL A 4 31.81 57.23 -0.17
CA VAL A 4 32.22 56.69 1.15
C VAL A 4 31.38 57.27 2.29
N LYS A 5 31.03 58.56 2.22
CA LYS A 5 30.15 59.21 3.22
C LYS A 5 28.72 58.67 3.20
N LYS A 6 28.18 58.34 2.02
CA LYS A 6 26.84 57.75 1.89
C LYS A 6 26.82 56.32 2.41
N THR A 7 27.85 55.51 2.10
CA THR A 7 27.95 54.14 2.63
C THR A 7 28.11 54.14 4.16
N ALA A 8 28.94 55.04 4.70
CA ALA A 8 29.10 55.19 6.15
C ALA A 8 27.80 55.62 6.85
N LEU A 9 27.05 56.55 6.25
CA LEU A 9 25.75 56.96 6.78
C LEU A 9 24.73 55.82 6.74
N LEU A 10 24.71 55.04 5.65
CA LEU A 10 23.80 53.90 5.50
C LEU A 10 24.12 52.80 6.52
N LEU A 11 25.41 52.50 6.74
CA LEU A 11 25.86 51.57 7.79
C LEU A 11 25.51 52.08 9.19
N LEU A 12 25.66 53.38 9.44
CA LEU A 12 25.30 54.00 10.72
C LEU A 12 23.78 53.93 10.96
N CYS A 13 22.96 54.20 9.95
CA CYS A 13 21.50 54.07 10.03
C CYS A 13 21.08 52.62 10.28
N LEU A 14 21.72 51.64 9.64
CA LEU A 14 21.47 50.21 9.88
C LEU A 14 21.87 49.79 11.30
N LEU A 15 23.02 50.27 11.80
CA LEU A 15 23.49 50.02 13.17
C LEU A 15 22.53 50.60 14.22
N ILE A 16 22.12 51.86 14.06
CA ILE A 16 21.19 52.52 14.97
C ILE A 16 19.82 51.84 14.91
N GLY A 17 19.32 51.53 13.71
CA GLY A 17 18.06 50.80 13.54
C GLY A 17 18.10 49.42 14.19
N GLY A 18 19.20 48.67 14.04
CA GLY A 18 19.41 47.38 14.69
C GLY A 18 19.48 47.49 16.22
N LEU A 19 20.18 48.49 16.75
CA LEU A 19 20.30 48.74 18.19
C LEU A 19 18.95 49.12 18.83
N LEU A 20 18.14 49.94 18.14
CA LEU A 20 16.81 50.34 18.61
C LEU A 20 15.80 49.20 18.58
N ARG A 21 15.91 48.30 17.60
CA ARG A 21 14.99 47.17 17.40
C ARG A 21 15.36 45.94 18.24
N ALA A 22 16.64 45.74 18.53
CA ALA A 22 17.15 44.63 19.34
C ALA A 22 16.43 44.40 20.69
N PRO A 23 16.10 45.41 21.53
CA PRO A 23 15.40 45.17 22.79
C PRO A 23 13.98 44.63 22.60
N MET A 24 13.33 44.89 21.45
CA MET A 24 12.00 44.36 21.13
C MET A 24 12.07 42.95 20.53
N GLU A 25 13.10 42.67 19.73
CA GLU A 25 13.26 41.34 19.10
C GLU A 25 13.90 40.30 20.00
N ARG A 26 14.74 40.70 20.97
CA ARG A 26 15.42 39.75 21.87
C ARG A 26 14.45 38.90 22.72
N PRO A 27 13.37 39.45 23.32
CA PRO A 27 12.40 38.66 24.06
C PRO A 27 11.66 37.69 23.14
N LEU A 28 11.14 38.19 22.01
CA LEU A 28 10.42 37.38 21.01
C LEU A 28 11.31 36.28 20.43
N GLY A 29 12.56 36.61 20.10
CA GLY A 29 13.54 35.65 19.60
C GLY A 29 13.95 34.60 20.64
N ARG A 30 13.97 34.96 21.94
CA ARG A 30 14.17 33.97 23.01
C ARG A 30 12.96 33.05 23.11
N GLU A 31 11.75 33.59 23.10
CA GLU A 31 10.50 32.82 23.16
C GLU A 31 10.38 31.87 21.95
N MET A 32 10.68 32.36 20.75
CA MET A 32 10.71 31.55 19.52
C MET A 32 11.79 30.45 19.57
N ARG A 33 12.92 30.67 20.25
CA ARG A 33 13.94 29.61 20.45
C ARG A 33 13.50 28.59 21.48
N THR A 34 12.95 29.04 22.61
CA THR A 34 12.46 28.13 23.66
C THR A 34 11.29 27.28 23.19
N THR A 35 10.51 27.77 22.24
CA THR A 35 9.42 27.02 21.59
C THR A 35 9.86 26.25 20.34
N GLY A 36 11.15 26.32 19.97
CA GLY A 36 11.71 25.61 18.82
C GLY A 36 11.37 26.20 17.44
N LEU A 37 10.63 27.30 17.37
CA LEU A 37 10.21 28.00 16.13
C LEU A 37 11.41 28.54 15.33
N ILE A 38 12.51 28.92 15.97
CA ILE A 38 13.75 29.32 15.31
C ILE A 38 14.96 28.64 15.94
N ALA A 39 15.95 28.27 15.11
CA ALA A 39 17.14 27.56 15.55
C ALA A 39 18.06 28.40 16.46
N GLU A 40 18.83 27.73 17.32
CA GLU A 40 19.88 28.36 18.14
C GLU A 40 21.01 28.94 17.27
N PRO A 41 21.71 30.00 17.70
CA PRO A 41 22.88 30.52 16.98
C PRO A 41 23.88 29.41 16.64
N LEU A 42 24.43 29.40 15.42
CA LEU A 42 25.44 28.41 15.04
C LEU A 42 26.70 28.72 15.84
N ASP A 43 27.36 27.68 16.36
CA ASP A 43 28.72 27.86 16.87
C ASP A 43 29.70 28.14 15.72
N GLN A 44 30.90 28.57 16.08
CA GLN A 44 31.91 29.03 15.13
C GLN A 44 32.42 27.88 14.23
N GLU A 45 32.47 26.66 14.75
CA GLU A 45 32.91 25.45 14.03
C GLU A 45 31.86 25.03 12.98
N THR A 46 30.59 25.10 13.34
CA THR A 46 29.45 24.81 12.48
C THR A 46 29.32 25.81 11.33
N SER A 47 29.68 27.08 11.58
CA SER A 47 29.75 28.12 10.55
C SER A 47 30.80 27.82 9.47
N GLU A 48 31.89 27.14 9.81
CA GLU A 48 32.94 26.77 8.87
C GLU A 48 32.51 25.62 7.96
N ALA A 49 31.74 24.66 8.49
CA ALA A 49 31.22 23.50 7.76
C ALA A 49 30.23 23.85 6.62
N ILE A 50 29.47 24.94 6.76
CA ILE A 50 28.44 25.37 5.79
C ILE A 50 29.07 26.27 4.68
N GLY A 51 30.33 26.68 4.85
CA GLY A 51 31.04 27.63 3.97
C GLY A 51 30.71 29.09 4.27
N GLN A 52 31.70 29.99 4.12
CA GLN A 52 31.65 31.38 4.60
C GLN A 52 30.46 32.20 4.05
N THR A 53 30.05 31.98 2.80
CA THR A 53 28.94 32.72 2.17
C THR A 53 27.57 32.25 2.69
N SER A 54 27.39 30.94 2.82
CA SER A 54 26.18 30.32 3.35
C SER A 54 26.01 30.64 4.85
N ALA A 55 27.11 30.67 5.60
CA ALA A 55 27.13 31.03 7.01
C ALA A 55 26.69 32.49 7.25
N ALA A 56 27.16 33.44 6.45
CA ALA A 56 26.73 34.84 6.53
C ALA A 56 25.22 35.01 6.26
N ILE A 57 24.68 34.24 5.32
CA ILE A 57 23.23 34.22 4.99
C ILE A 57 22.43 33.54 6.11
N ALA A 58 22.94 32.44 6.66
CA ALA A 58 22.35 31.71 7.78
C ALA A 58 22.31 32.53 9.09
N LEU A 59 23.28 33.42 9.31
CA LEU A 59 23.30 34.34 10.46
C LEU A 59 22.22 35.45 10.36
N GLY A 60 21.70 35.73 9.16
CA GLY A 60 20.66 36.73 8.91
C GLY A 60 19.21 36.25 9.08
N GLY A 61 18.98 35.04 9.63
CA GLY A 61 17.64 34.47 9.82
C GLY A 61 17.08 33.68 8.63
N LEU A 62 17.86 33.51 7.54
CA LEU A 62 17.43 32.83 6.32
C LEU A 62 17.71 31.31 6.31
N ARG A 63 17.98 30.69 7.46
CA ARG A 63 18.40 29.28 7.54
C ARG A 63 17.38 28.31 6.95
N SER A 64 16.11 28.51 7.23
CA SER A 64 15.03 27.68 6.70
C SER A 64 14.95 27.78 5.18
N LEU A 65 15.19 28.98 4.61
CA LEU A 65 15.24 29.18 3.17
C LEU A 65 16.46 28.50 2.55
N VAL A 66 17.64 28.64 3.16
CA VAL A 66 18.86 27.97 2.68
C VAL A 66 18.69 26.45 2.71
N ALA A 67 18.18 25.89 3.81
CA ALA A 67 17.88 24.46 3.92
C ALA A 67 16.90 24.00 2.83
N ALA A 68 15.82 24.74 2.59
CA ALA A 68 14.86 24.42 1.53
C ALA A 68 15.51 24.49 0.13
N VAL A 69 16.31 25.52 -0.16
CA VAL A 69 17.02 25.65 -1.44
C VAL A 69 18.00 24.50 -1.62
N LEU A 70 18.77 24.12 -0.59
CA LEU A 70 19.66 22.96 -0.65
C LEU A 70 18.87 21.67 -0.95
N ASN A 71 17.75 21.46 -0.26
CA ASN A 71 16.89 20.30 -0.48
C ASN A 71 16.41 20.23 -1.94
N PHE A 72 15.84 21.30 -2.48
CA PHE A 72 15.30 21.28 -3.85
C PHE A 72 16.36 21.33 -4.94
N SER A 73 17.43 22.12 -4.76
CA SER A 73 18.40 22.36 -5.83
C SER A 73 19.52 21.32 -5.90
N LYS A 74 19.80 20.61 -4.80
CA LYS A 74 20.91 19.65 -4.73
C LYS A 74 20.47 18.20 -4.62
N ILE A 75 19.47 17.90 -3.78
CA ILE A 75 19.10 16.50 -3.53
C ILE A 75 18.54 15.84 -4.79
N VAL A 76 17.70 16.54 -5.56
CA VAL A 76 17.10 15.96 -6.78
C VAL A 76 18.16 15.55 -7.82
N PRO A 77 19.11 16.42 -8.25
CA PRO A 77 20.18 15.99 -9.14
C PRO A 77 21.03 14.86 -8.58
N LEU A 78 21.43 14.93 -7.31
CA LEU A 78 22.27 13.91 -6.68
C LEU A 78 21.57 12.55 -6.60
N TRP A 79 20.26 12.54 -6.37
CA TRP A 79 19.44 11.33 -6.39
C TRP A 79 19.31 10.74 -7.79
N GLN A 80 19.14 11.57 -8.81
CA GLN A 80 19.14 11.12 -10.21
C GLN A 80 20.47 10.48 -10.61
N ASP A 81 21.58 11.04 -10.13
CA ASP A 81 22.93 10.53 -10.37
C ASP A 81 23.32 9.35 -9.44
N GLN A 82 22.42 8.96 -8.51
CA GLN A 82 22.67 7.98 -7.46
C GLN A 82 23.95 8.28 -6.62
N ASP A 83 24.28 9.57 -6.45
CA ASP A 83 25.36 10.03 -5.59
C ASP A 83 24.88 10.12 -4.14
N TRP A 84 24.77 8.95 -3.51
CA TRP A 84 24.34 8.80 -2.13
C TRP A 84 25.23 9.58 -1.15
N VAL A 85 26.55 9.62 -1.39
CA VAL A 85 27.49 10.34 -0.52
C VAL A 85 27.22 11.85 -0.59
N GLY A 86 27.01 12.38 -1.79
CA GLY A 86 26.61 13.77 -2.00
C GLY A 86 25.29 14.10 -1.30
N ILE A 87 24.26 13.26 -1.43
CA ILE A 87 22.97 13.44 -0.76
C ILE A 87 23.15 13.61 0.74
N PHE A 88 23.88 12.70 1.39
CA PHE A 88 24.05 12.76 2.84
C PHE A 88 24.94 13.92 3.29
N THR A 89 25.91 14.33 2.48
CA THR A 89 26.69 15.55 2.74
C THR A 89 25.78 16.79 2.78
N VAL A 90 24.82 16.88 1.85
CA VAL A 90 23.84 17.98 1.82
C VAL A 90 22.86 17.88 3.00
N PHE A 91 22.39 16.68 3.34
CA PHE A 91 21.51 16.50 4.50
C PHE A 91 22.20 16.88 5.82
N ASP A 92 23.47 16.55 6.01
CA ASP A 92 24.22 16.95 7.20
C ASP A 92 24.26 18.50 7.33
N GLN A 93 24.39 19.23 6.21
CA GLN A 93 24.26 20.69 6.19
C GLN A 93 22.83 21.16 6.49
N ILE A 94 21.82 20.50 5.93
CA ILE A 94 20.40 20.83 6.17
C ILE A 94 20.02 20.63 7.64
N HIS A 95 20.41 19.50 8.26
CA HIS A 95 20.16 19.21 9.68
C HIS A 95 20.87 20.20 10.60
N THR A 96 22.05 20.64 10.20
CA THR A 96 22.77 21.71 10.89
C THR A 96 22.00 23.04 10.85
N LEU A 97 21.41 23.37 9.70
CA LEU A 97 20.65 24.60 9.51
C LEU A 97 19.26 24.56 10.17
N GLN A 98 18.60 23.41 10.16
CA GLN A 98 17.21 23.20 10.59
C GLN A 98 17.03 21.88 11.36
N PRO A 99 17.59 21.74 12.56
CA PRO A 99 17.53 20.49 13.33
C PRO A 99 16.12 20.19 13.87
N ASN A 100 15.27 21.21 14.06
CA ASN A 100 13.93 21.08 14.64
C ASN A 100 12.84 20.81 13.60
N ILE A 101 13.20 20.40 12.37
CA ILE A 101 12.25 20.10 11.30
C ILE A 101 12.28 18.58 11.03
N PRO A 102 11.30 17.82 11.53
CA PRO A 102 11.25 16.35 11.39
C PRO A 102 11.39 15.86 9.94
N TYR A 103 10.76 16.57 9.00
CA TYR A 103 10.79 16.22 7.57
C TYR A 103 12.20 15.96 7.02
N TYR A 104 13.19 16.78 7.39
CA TYR A 104 14.54 16.58 6.84
C TYR A 104 15.24 15.35 7.42
N TRP A 105 14.93 14.97 8.67
CA TRP A 105 15.44 13.74 9.26
C TRP A 105 14.77 12.51 8.66
N GLU A 106 13.45 12.55 8.46
CA GLU A 106 12.70 11.49 7.77
C GLU A 106 13.20 11.31 6.34
N ALA A 107 13.36 12.40 5.59
CA ALA A 107 13.84 12.35 4.21
C ALA A 107 15.24 11.72 4.13
N ALA A 108 16.20 12.19 4.96
CA ALA A 108 17.54 11.62 4.99
C ALA A 108 17.55 10.13 5.37
N ALA A 109 16.70 9.74 6.33
CA ALA A 109 16.55 8.35 6.73
C ALA A 109 15.95 7.48 5.62
N GLY A 110 14.98 7.99 4.85
CA GLY A 110 14.39 7.32 3.69
C GLY A 110 15.41 7.12 2.57
N TYR A 111 16.14 8.17 2.20
CA TYR A 111 17.20 8.06 1.20
C TYR A 111 18.29 7.06 1.60
N ALA A 112 18.62 6.95 2.89
CA ALA A 112 19.60 5.99 3.38
C ALA A 112 19.02 4.57 3.43
N ALA A 113 18.02 4.35 4.26
CA ALA A 113 17.56 3.01 4.61
C ALA A 113 16.58 2.40 3.62
N ASP A 114 16.03 3.17 2.67
CA ASP A 114 15.19 2.64 1.59
C ASP A 114 15.91 2.74 0.24
N ASP A 115 16.20 3.95 -0.24
CA ASP A 115 16.68 4.14 -1.61
C ASP A 115 18.11 3.65 -1.83
N ALA A 116 19.08 4.14 -1.04
CA ALA A 116 20.47 3.69 -1.15
C ALA A 116 20.59 2.20 -0.81
N TYR A 117 19.87 1.73 0.21
CA TYR A 117 19.79 0.31 0.54
C TYR A 117 19.32 -0.53 -0.67
N ALA A 118 18.24 -0.11 -1.34
CA ALA A 118 17.70 -0.81 -2.50
C ALA A 118 18.64 -0.76 -3.70
N ASP A 119 19.29 0.39 -3.97
CA ASP A 119 20.30 0.52 -5.03
C ASP A 119 21.44 -0.49 -4.83
N TYR A 120 22.02 -0.54 -3.62
CA TYR A 120 23.10 -1.49 -3.31
C TYR A 120 22.64 -2.94 -3.18
N ARG A 121 21.33 -3.23 -3.12
CA ARG A 121 20.83 -4.60 -3.19
C ARG A 121 21.12 -5.23 -4.54
N ASP A 122 20.81 -4.50 -5.61
CA ASP A 122 20.81 -5.05 -6.97
C ASP A 122 21.89 -4.40 -7.87
N ARG A 123 22.84 -3.65 -7.29
CA ARG A 123 23.87 -2.89 -8.01
C ARG A 123 24.72 -3.75 -8.94
N PRO A 124 24.67 -3.54 -10.27
CA PRO A 124 25.47 -4.28 -11.22
C PRO A 124 26.98 -4.08 -11.02
N GLY A 125 27.76 -5.11 -11.28
CA GLY A 125 29.23 -5.04 -11.21
C GLY A 125 29.81 -4.95 -9.80
N MET A 126 28.99 -5.19 -8.75
CA MET A 126 29.44 -5.22 -7.37
C MET A 126 29.33 -6.63 -6.77
N GLU A 127 30.41 -7.10 -6.16
CA GLU A 127 30.46 -8.37 -5.41
C GLU A 127 29.42 -8.42 -4.29
N GLU A 128 28.82 -9.59 -4.02
CA GLU A 128 27.74 -9.73 -3.03
C GLU A 128 28.14 -9.23 -1.63
N TRP A 129 29.35 -9.54 -1.17
CA TRP A 129 29.79 -9.09 0.15
C TRP A 129 29.91 -7.56 0.24
N ARG A 130 30.28 -6.89 -0.86
CA ARG A 130 30.34 -5.41 -0.92
C ARG A 130 28.94 -4.82 -0.96
N ARG A 131 28.03 -5.43 -1.71
CA ARG A 131 26.61 -5.07 -1.72
C ARG A 131 26.02 -5.15 -0.31
N LYS A 132 26.23 -6.27 0.38
CA LYS A 132 25.80 -6.45 1.78
C LYS A 132 26.41 -5.39 2.71
N LEU A 133 27.73 -5.19 2.67
CA LEU A 133 28.40 -4.18 3.49
C LEU A 133 27.80 -2.77 3.29
N ARG A 134 27.53 -2.38 2.04
CA ARG A 134 26.92 -1.08 1.73
C ARG A 134 25.47 -0.98 2.21
N ARG A 135 24.68 -2.04 2.02
CA ARG A 135 23.32 -2.12 2.57
C ARG A 135 23.31 -1.91 4.08
N ASP A 136 24.16 -2.63 4.79
CA ASP A 136 24.30 -2.53 6.24
C ASP A 136 24.68 -1.10 6.64
N GLU A 137 25.67 -0.50 5.97
CA GLU A 137 26.11 0.88 6.21
C GLU A 137 24.96 1.88 6.08
N PHE A 138 24.20 1.83 4.99
CA PHE A 138 23.12 2.78 4.75
C PHE A 138 21.89 2.53 5.64
N PHE A 139 21.59 1.28 5.99
CA PHE A 139 20.55 0.98 6.97
C PHE A 139 20.87 1.63 8.32
N HIS A 140 22.09 1.39 8.85
CA HIS A 140 22.51 1.98 10.12
C HIS A 140 22.59 3.50 10.06
N LYS A 141 22.99 4.07 8.91
CA LYS A 141 22.97 5.52 8.69
C LYS A 141 21.55 6.09 8.78
N GLY A 142 20.56 5.43 8.18
CA GLY A 142 19.16 5.84 8.29
C GLY A 142 18.63 5.78 9.72
N ILE A 143 18.94 4.71 10.46
CA ILE A 143 18.62 4.60 11.90
C ILE A 143 19.28 5.74 12.70
N ALA A 144 20.55 6.05 12.43
CA ALA A 144 21.26 7.13 13.10
C ALA A 144 20.66 8.51 12.83
N TYR A 145 20.16 8.78 11.61
CA TYR A 145 19.42 10.01 11.32
C TYR A 145 18.13 10.10 12.12
N LEU A 146 17.38 9.01 12.25
CA LEU A 146 16.16 9.00 13.05
C LEU A 146 16.45 9.17 14.54
N ASP A 147 17.53 8.58 15.06
CA ASP A 147 17.95 8.78 16.44
C ASP A 147 18.28 10.25 16.74
N LYS A 148 19.08 10.88 15.88
CA LYS A 148 19.38 12.32 16.01
C LYS A 148 18.13 13.17 15.84
N GLY A 149 17.26 12.82 14.89
CA GLY A 149 15.99 13.49 14.66
C GLY A 149 15.09 13.44 15.90
N ILE A 150 14.96 12.29 16.54
CA ILE A 150 14.19 12.08 17.76
C ILE A 150 14.73 12.91 18.92
N VAL A 151 16.06 13.01 19.06
CA VAL A 151 16.70 13.87 20.08
C VAL A 151 16.36 15.34 19.86
N ASN A 152 16.40 15.82 18.62
CA ASN A 152 16.07 17.21 18.29
C ASN A 152 14.56 17.49 18.27
N ASN A 153 13.74 16.46 18.09
CA ASN A 153 12.28 16.54 17.97
C ASN A 153 11.61 15.51 18.90
N PRO A 154 11.69 15.70 20.24
CA PRO A 154 11.35 14.66 21.21
C PRO A 154 9.87 14.31 21.27
N THR A 155 8.97 15.16 20.78
CA THR A 155 7.52 14.88 20.75
C THR A 155 7.03 14.41 19.38
N ASP A 156 7.92 14.29 18.40
CA ASP A 156 7.54 13.90 17.05
C ASP A 156 7.28 12.39 16.95
N LEU A 157 6.04 12.05 16.58
CA LEU A 157 5.60 10.66 16.40
C LEU A 157 5.97 10.10 15.04
N GLY A 158 6.16 10.94 14.02
CA GLY A 158 6.51 10.52 12.66
C GLY A 158 7.86 9.82 12.63
N LEU A 159 8.88 10.46 13.22
CA LEU A 159 10.24 9.92 13.33
C LEU A 159 10.28 8.58 14.07
N ARG A 160 9.52 8.45 15.16
CA ARG A 160 9.43 7.19 15.92
C ARG A 160 8.74 6.09 15.14
N GLN A 161 7.65 6.42 14.45
CA GLN A 161 6.95 5.47 13.60
C GLN A 161 7.81 5.03 12.41
N MET A 162 8.54 5.95 11.78
CA MET A 162 9.46 5.62 10.70
C MET A 162 10.60 4.71 11.20
N LYS A 163 11.17 4.99 12.38
CA LYS A 163 12.21 4.14 12.97
C LYS A 163 11.69 2.74 13.28
N ALA A 164 10.51 2.65 13.90
CA ALA A 164 9.86 1.37 14.16
C ALA A 164 9.57 0.62 12.85
N ARG A 165 9.08 1.31 11.80
CA ARG A 165 8.86 0.73 10.47
C ARG A 165 10.15 0.10 9.94
N LEU A 166 11.25 0.84 9.90
CA LEU A 166 12.53 0.35 9.37
C LEU A 166 13.05 -0.87 10.12
N LEU A 167 12.95 -0.88 11.45
CA LEU A 167 13.36 -2.02 12.30
C LEU A 167 12.44 -3.23 12.14
N SER A 168 11.23 -3.05 11.61
CA SER A 168 10.22 -4.10 11.43
C SER A 168 10.00 -4.52 9.97
N ASP A 169 10.84 -4.02 9.06
CA ASP A 169 10.65 -4.19 7.62
C ASP A 169 11.05 -5.59 7.16
N THR A 170 10.07 -6.39 6.75
CA THR A 170 10.28 -7.78 6.31
C THR A 170 11.06 -7.88 5.00
N TYR A 171 11.18 -6.78 4.23
CA TYR A 171 12.04 -6.73 3.04
C TYR A 171 13.53 -6.56 3.39
N LYS A 172 13.86 -6.38 4.67
CA LYS A 172 15.21 -6.22 5.19
C LYS A 172 15.49 -7.26 6.29
N PRO A 173 15.45 -8.57 5.95
CA PRO A 173 15.50 -9.64 6.95
C PRO A 173 16.78 -9.63 7.80
N ASP A 174 17.91 -9.17 7.24
CA ASP A 174 19.18 -9.03 7.97
C ASP A 174 19.13 -7.98 9.11
N HIS A 175 18.12 -7.12 9.11
CA HIS A 175 17.94 -6.03 10.09
C HIS A 175 16.61 -6.09 10.83
N LEU A 176 15.85 -7.17 10.66
CA LEU A 176 14.53 -7.32 11.25
C LEU A 176 14.64 -7.52 12.77
N ASP A 177 14.14 -6.56 13.55
CA ASP A 177 14.11 -6.58 15.00
C ASP A 177 12.79 -6.00 15.53
N TYR A 178 11.77 -6.87 15.65
CA TYR A 178 10.47 -6.50 16.20
C TYR A 178 10.55 -6.04 17.66
N ALA A 179 11.52 -6.55 18.45
CA ALA A 179 11.68 -6.17 19.84
C ALA A 179 12.20 -4.72 19.95
N ALA A 180 13.20 -4.35 19.15
CA ALA A 180 13.66 -2.97 19.05
C ALA A 180 12.58 -2.04 18.51
N ALA A 181 11.87 -2.44 17.46
CA ALA A 181 10.76 -1.67 16.90
C ALA A 181 9.66 -1.43 17.96
N THR A 182 9.32 -2.46 18.76
CA THR A 182 8.36 -2.36 19.85
C THR A 182 8.83 -1.39 20.93
N ARG A 183 10.11 -1.45 21.34
CA ARG A 183 10.68 -0.51 22.33
C ARG A 183 10.58 0.95 21.88
N VAL A 184 10.78 1.23 20.58
CA VAL A 184 10.61 2.59 20.04
C VAL A 184 9.17 3.07 20.23
N LEU A 185 8.18 2.22 19.97
CA LEU A 185 6.77 2.59 20.13
C LEU A 185 6.30 2.53 21.59
N ASP A 186 6.93 1.74 22.46
CA ASP A 186 6.70 1.79 23.92
C ASP A 186 7.00 3.19 24.47
N GLU A 187 8.03 3.87 23.97
CA GLU A 187 8.30 5.27 24.33
C GLU A 187 7.33 6.25 23.64
N ALA A 188 6.96 5.98 22.38
CA ALA A 188 6.04 6.84 21.62
C ALA A 188 4.65 6.94 22.28
N VAL A 189 4.13 5.83 22.83
CA VAL A 189 2.80 5.83 23.45
C VAL A 189 2.72 6.56 24.80
N LYS A 190 3.86 6.94 25.38
CA LYS A 190 3.93 7.75 26.61
C LYS A 190 3.80 9.26 26.33
N LEU A 191 3.89 9.67 25.07
CA LEU A 191 3.77 11.07 24.69
C LEU A 191 2.31 11.56 24.77
N GLU A 192 2.12 12.82 25.17
CA GLU A 192 0.78 13.42 25.33
C GLU A 192 -0.01 13.48 24.01
N ASN A 193 0.68 13.57 22.88
CA ASN A 193 0.09 13.66 21.54
C ASN A 193 -0.11 12.30 20.85
N VAL A 194 -0.03 11.18 21.58
CA VAL A 194 -0.16 9.82 21.03
C VAL A 194 -1.43 9.65 20.19
N THR A 195 -1.30 8.96 19.06
CA THR A 195 -2.41 8.65 18.15
C THR A 195 -2.83 7.18 18.21
N ASP A 196 -4.07 6.88 17.83
CA ASP A 196 -4.58 5.50 17.73
C ASP A 196 -3.80 4.66 16.70
N ILE A 197 -3.29 5.30 15.65
CA ILE A 197 -2.38 4.64 14.69
C ILE A 197 -1.12 4.15 15.42
N THR A 198 -0.54 4.97 16.30
CA THR A 198 0.66 4.60 17.06
C THR A 198 0.39 3.44 18.01
N ARG A 199 -0.76 3.46 18.72
CA ARG A 199 -1.18 2.35 19.60
C ARG A 199 -1.37 1.04 18.84
N ARG A 200 -2.01 1.08 17.66
CA ARG A 200 -2.19 -0.09 16.79
C ARG A 200 -0.87 -0.61 16.24
N ASN A 201 0.02 0.26 15.77
CA ASN A 201 1.34 -0.13 15.29
C ASN A 201 2.17 -0.78 16.41
N ARG A 202 2.08 -0.27 17.64
CA ARG A 202 2.69 -0.89 18.82
C ARG A 202 2.14 -2.30 19.05
N LEU A 203 0.81 -2.49 19.02
CA LEU A 203 0.20 -3.80 19.14
C LEU A 203 0.74 -4.78 18.08
N TYR A 204 0.79 -4.34 16.82
CA TYR A 204 1.24 -5.19 15.72
C TYR A 204 2.68 -5.65 15.89
N LEU A 205 3.57 -4.78 16.36
CA LEU A 205 4.95 -5.16 16.62
C LEU A 205 5.06 -6.05 17.85
N MET A 206 4.34 -5.70 18.91
CA MET A 206 4.34 -6.43 20.17
C MET A 206 3.83 -7.87 20.02
N SER A 207 2.83 -8.11 19.16
CA SER A 207 2.30 -9.46 18.90
C SER A 207 3.31 -10.37 18.16
N ARG A 208 4.32 -9.79 17.50
CA ARG A 208 5.40 -10.52 16.83
C ARG A 208 6.56 -10.87 17.75
N VAL A 209 6.58 -10.34 18.97
CA VAL A 209 7.61 -10.57 19.98
C VAL A 209 7.08 -11.62 20.98
N PRO A 210 7.53 -12.89 20.93
CA PRO A 210 6.93 -14.00 21.69
C PRO A 210 6.75 -13.70 23.19
N GLU A 211 7.76 -13.13 23.83
CA GLU A 211 7.76 -12.79 25.25
C GLU A 211 6.78 -11.67 25.62
N ARG A 212 6.32 -10.87 24.64
CA ARG A 212 5.36 -9.78 24.84
C ARG A 212 3.93 -10.15 24.42
N ARG A 213 3.68 -11.36 23.91
CA ARG A 213 2.35 -11.73 23.36
C ARG A 213 1.23 -11.71 24.39
N ARG A 214 1.52 -12.00 25.66
CA ARG A 214 0.53 -11.89 26.73
C ARG A 214 0.12 -10.43 26.96
N GLU A 215 1.07 -9.49 26.97
CA GLU A 215 0.77 -8.06 27.00
C GLU A 215 0.02 -7.63 25.73
N ALA A 216 0.34 -8.21 24.57
CA ALA A 216 -0.37 -7.95 23.32
C ALA A 216 -1.83 -8.38 23.39
N LEU A 217 -2.14 -9.49 24.07
CA LEU A 217 -3.51 -9.93 24.32
C LEU A 217 -4.28 -8.91 25.17
N THR A 218 -3.67 -8.36 26.21
CA THR A 218 -4.28 -7.29 27.01
C THR A 218 -4.56 -6.06 26.14
N LEU A 219 -3.57 -5.58 25.40
CA LEU A 219 -3.72 -4.38 24.57
C LEU A 219 -4.74 -4.55 23.43
N VAL A 220 -4.78 -5.72 22.77
CA VAL A 220 -5.75 -5.95 21.70
C VAL A 220 -7.18 -5.99 22.23
N ARG A 221 -7.40 -6.51 23.46
CA ARG A 221 -8.72 -6.44 24.12
C ARG A 221 -9.13 -5.00 24.39
N GLU A 222 -8.21 -4.17 24.90
CA GLU A 222 -8.47 -2.74 25.12
C GLU A 222 -8.86 -2.02 23.81
N ILE A 223 -8.11 -2.26 22.73
CA ILE A 223 -8.42 -1.67 21.41
C ILE A 223 -9.74 -2.22 20.85
N TYR A 224 -10.02 -3.51 21.04
CA TYR A 224 -11.24 -4.17 20.55
C TYR A 224 -12.51 -3.72 21.28
N ALA A 225 -12.39 -3.25 22.53
CA ALA A 225 -13.50 -2.75 23.32
C ALA A 225 -14.20 -1.57 22.63
N ASP A 226 -13.47 -0.74 21.88
CA ASP A 226 -14.04 0.30 21.03
C ASP A 226 -14.57 -0.31 19.70
N PRO A 227 -15.89 -0.25 19.44
CA PRO A 227 -16.49 -0.76 18.20
C PRO A 227 -15.90 -0.14 16.93
N GLN A 228 -15.43 1.12 16.96
CA GLN A 228 -14.85 1.80 15.80
C GLN A 228 -13.43 1.30 15.46
N SER A 229 -12.79 0.62 16.41
CA SER A 229 -11.41 0.14 16.31
C SER A 229 -11.32 -1.35 15.93
N ARG A 230 -12.44 -2.02 15.66
CA ARG A 230 -12.51 -3.47 15.34
C ARG A 230 -12.14 -3.80 13.90
N TYR A 231 -10.98 -3.33 13.43
CA TYR A 231 -10.46 -3.64 12.10
C TYR A 231 -10.18 -5.15 11.92
N PRO A 232 -10.19 -5.68 10.68
CA PRO A 232 -9.91 -7.11 10.44
C PRO A 232 -8.59 -7.62 11.04
N SER A 233 -7.55 -6.78 11.04
CA SER A 233 -6.25 -7.09 11.65
C SER A 233 -6.28 -7.15 13.18
N ILE A 234 -7.13 -6.35 13.83
CA ILE A 234 -7.34 -6.35 15.29
C ILE A 234 -8.11 -7.61 15.67
N ARG A 235 -9.20 -7.90 14.95
CA ARG A 235 -10.01 -9.13 15.12
C ARG A 235 -9.16 -10.40 14.98
N SER A 236 -8.34 -10.47 13.94
CA SER A 236 -7.50 -11.65 13.67
C SER A 236 -6.40 -11.83 14.72
N GLN A 237 -5.79 -10.73 15.20
CA GLN A 237 -4.81 -10.81 16.29
C GLN A 237 -5.45 -11.16 17.62
N LEU A 238 -6.61 -10.60 17.96
CA LEU A 238 -7.36 -10.98 19.15
C LEU A 238 -7.64 -12.48 19.14
N PHE A 239 -8.20 -12.99 18.04
CA PHE A 239 -8.47 -14.41 17.87
C PHE A 239 -7.19 -15.25 18.04
N ALA A 240 -6.11 -14.92 17.33
CA ALA A 240 -4.88 -15.71 17.40
C ALA A 240 -4.23 -15.68 18.81
N LEU A 241 -4.19 -14.51 19.46
CA LEU A 241 -3.57 -14.35 20.78
C LEU A 241 -4.38 -15.05 21.88
N GLN A 242 -5.73 -14.95 21.88
CA GLN A 242 -6.53 -15.66 22.89
C GLN A 242 -6.46 -17.19 22.74
N ASN A 243 -6.20 -17.70 21.52
CA ASN A 243 -6.00 -19.13 21.28
C ASN A 243 -4.59 -19.59 21.70
N GLU A 244 -3.61 -18.68 21.78
CA GLU A 244 -2.29 -18.97 22.33
C GLU A 244 -2.31 -19.06 23.87
N PHE A 245 -3.27 -18.39 24.51
CA PHE A 245 -3.48 -18.37 25.97
C PHE A 245 -4.90 -18.85 26.32
N PRO A 246 -5.18 -20.16 26.20
CA PRO A 246 -6.53 -20.71 26.42
C PRO A 246 -7.02 -20.66 27.88
N ASP A 247 -6.13 -20.35 28.81
CA ASP A 247 -6.42 -20.10 30.22
C ASP A 247 -7.09 -18.73 30.47
N GLU A 248 -7.07 -17.85 29.49
CA GLU A 248 -7.66 -16.52 29.53
C GLU A 248 -9.09 -16.49 28.94
N GLU A 249 -9.88 -15.45 29.27
CA GLU A 249 -11.25 -15.30 28.77
C GLU A 249 -11.33 -15.24 27.23
N GLN A 250 -12.14 -16.10 26.62
CA GLN A 250 -12.24 -16.19 25.17
C GLN A 250 -13.53 -15.55 24.65
N ILE A 251 -13.39 -14.72 23.62
CA ILE A 251 -14.53 -14.22 22.85
C ILE A 251 -14.78 -15.21 21.69
N PRO A 252 -16.01 -15.74 21.52
CA PRO A 252 -16.32 -16.65 20.42
C PRO A 252 -16.00 -16.05 19.05
N ALA A 253 -15.49 -16.86 18.11
CA ALA A 253 -15.12 -16.37 16.78
C ALA A 253 -16.30 -15.73 16.03
N THR A 254 -17.52 -16.24 16.22
CA THR A 254 -18.75 -15.65 15.67
C THR A 254 -19.04 -14.26 16.22
N GLU A 255 -18.64 -13.96 17.46
CA GLU A 255 -18.72 -12.62 18.03
C GLU A 255 -17.59 -11.70 17.54
N ILE A 256 -16.39 -12.24 17.34
CA ILE A 256 -15.23 -11.48 16.83
C ILE A 256 -15.45 -11.04 15.37
N PHE A 257 -15.88 -11.96 14.52
CA PHE A 257 -15.91 -11.76 13.07
C PHE A 257 -17.32 -11.55 12.51
N GLY A 258 -18.35 -12.13 13.13
CA GLY A 258 -19.72 -12.12 12.63
C GLY A 258 -20.05 -13.42 11.89
N SER A 259 -20.01 -13.40 10.57
CA SER A 259 -20.42 -14.51 9.70
C SER A 259 -19.27 -15.47 9.35
N SER A 260 -19.59 -16.69 8.92
CA SER A 260 -18.59 -17.67 8.43
C SER A 260 -17.73 -17.14 7.29
N GLY A 261 -18.33 -16.41 6.34
CA GLY A 261 -17.59 -15.75 5.25
C GLY A 261 -16.62 -14.67 5.76
N ASP A 262 -16.99 -13.92 6.80
CA ASP A 262 -16.10 -12.92 7.42
C ASP A 262 -14.96 -13.58 8.22
N ILE A 263 -15.24 -14.73 8.85
CA ILE A 263 -14.22 -15.57 9.51
C ILE A 263 -13.22 -16.05 8.46
N VAL A 264 -13.70 -16.67 7.38
CA VAL A 264 -12.84 -17.15 6.28
C VAL A 264 -12.02 -15.99 5.71
N GLN A 265 -12.66 -14.85 5.43
CA GLN A 265 -11.98 -13.67 4.90
C GLN A 265 -10.85 -13.19 5.80
N SER A 266 -11.15 -13.00 7.09
CA SER A 266 -10.23 -12.41 8.05
C SER A 266 -9.07 -13.36 8.34
N LEU A 267 -9.39 -14.62 8.64
CA LEU A 267 -8.39 -15.63 9.00
C LEU A 267 -7.53 -16.06 7.81
N PHE A 268 -8.08 -16.18 6.60
CA PHE A 268 -7.26 -16.47 5.42
C PHE A 268 -6.28 -15.33 5.12
N ASN A 269 -6.76 -14.08 5.12
CA ASN A 269 -5.90 -12.92 4.87
C ASN A 269 -4.81 -12.78 5.96
N HIS A 270 -5.11 -13.16 7.20
CA HIS A 270 -4.12 -13.23 8.28
C HIS A 270 -3.14 -14.39 8.07
N TYR A 271 -3.62 -15.57 7.68
CA TYR A 271 -2.80 -16.75 7.40
C TYR A 271 -1.82 -16.55 6.24
N GLN A 272 -2.18 -15.75 5.24
CA GLN A 272 -1.26 -15.37 4.15
C GLN A 272 -0.01 -14.62 4.66
N ARG A 273 -0.08 -14.04 5.87
CA ARG A 273 0.99 -13.28 6.53
C ARG A 273 1.75 -14.07 7.59
N ARG A 274 1.60 -15.41 7.61
CA ARG A 274 2.24 -16.31 8.58
C ARG A 274 3.77 -16.17 8.66
N ASP A 275 4.40 -15.78 7.56
CA ASP A 275 5.86 -15.62 7.48
C ASP A 275 6.34 -14.27 8.07
N GLU A 276 5.42 -13.39 8.50
CA GLU A 276 5.74 -12.09 9.13
C GLU A 276 5.87 -12.15 10.67
N GLY A 277 5.97 -13.34 11.26
CA GLY A 277 6.10 -13.52 12.72
C GLY A 277 4.84 -13.23 13.54
N LEU A 278 3.68 -13.05 12.90
CA LEU A 278 2.39 -12.83 13.56
C LEU A 278 1.94 -14.07 14.37
N PRO A 279 1.10 -13.89 15.41
CA PRO A 279 0.51 -15.01 16.13
C PRO A 279 -0.44 -15.79 15.20
N MET A 280 -0.34 -17.12 15.23
CA MET A 280 -1.07 -18.03 14.34
C MET A 280 -1.87 -19.13 15.07
N ALA A 281 -1.89 -19.11 16.40
CA ALA A 281 -2.59 -20.13 17.18
C ALA A 281 -4.10 -20.17 16.82
N GLY A 282 -4.61 -21.36 16.52
CA GLY A 282 -6.01 -21.59 16.14
C GLY A 282 -6.42 -21.09 14.74
N VAL A 283 -5.63 -20.24 14.06
CA VAL A 283 -6.01 -19.58 12.79
C VAL A 283 -6.30 -20.59 11.69
N ARG A 284 -5.36 -21.49 11.41
CA ARG A 284 -5.51 -22.49 10.35
C ARG A 284 -6.62 -23.49 10.68
N THR A 285 -6.65 -24.00 11.90
CA THR A 285 -7.66 -24.96 12.36
C THR A 285 -9.07 -24.40 12.23
N ARG A 286 -9.30 -23.16 12.67
CA ARG A 286 -10.63 -22.54 12.54
C ARG A 286 -10.99 -22.28 11.09
N LEU A 287 -10.04 -21.84 10.28
CA LEU A 287 -10.26 -21.66 8.85
C LEU A 287 -10.66 -22.97 8.16
N GLU A 288 -9.99 -24.07 8.46
CA GLU A 288 -10.32 -25.41 7.91
C GLU A 288 -11.70 -25.88 8.39
N GLN A 289 -12.08 -25.62 9.65
CA GLN A 289 -13.42 -25.92 10.17
C GLN A 289 -14.50 -25.18 9.39
N GLU A 290 -14.37 -23.86 9.25
CA GLU A 290 -15.35 -23.04 8.51
C GLU A 290 -15.46 -23.46 7.05
N LEU A 291 -14.34 -23.77 6.39
CA LEU A 291 -14.36 -24.22 5.00
C LEU A 291 -14.97 -25.61 4.84
N THR A 292 -14.82 -26.48 5.84
CA THR A 292 -15.49 -27.79 5.86
C THR A 292 -17.00 -27.64 6.00
N GLU A 293 -17.44 -26.72 6.87
CA GLU A 293 -18.87 -26.45 7.10
C GLU A 293 -19.51 -25.75 5.89
N LEU A 294 -18.83 -24.77 5.29
CA LEU A 294 -19.30 -24.05 4.10
C LEU A 294 -19.24 -24.90 2.82
N ASN A 295 -18.33 -25.87 2.78
CA ASN A 295 -18.03 -26.71 1.62
C ASN A 295 -18.02 -25.94 0.28
N PRO A 296 -17.19 -24.89 0.14
CA PRO A 296 -17.24 -24.04 -1.03
C PRO A 296 -16.72 -24.77 -2.28
N PRO A 297 -17.22 -24.44 -3.48
CA PRO A 297 -16.67 -24.97 -4.72
C PRO A 297 -15.17 -24.65 -4.83
N PHE A 298 -14.42 -25.53 -5.50
CA PHE A 298 -12.95 -25.43 -5.61
C PHE A 298 -12.45 -24.03 -5.98
N ALA A 299 -13.12 -23.35 -6.91
CA ALA A 299 -12.76 -21.99 -7.36
C ALA A 299 -12.80 -20.94 -6.22
N LEU A 300 -13.64 -21.14 -5.21
CA LEU A 300 -13.80 -20.27 -4.05
C LEU A 300 -13.08 -20.80 -2.80
N HIS A 301 -12.45 -21.98 -2.86
CA HIS A 301 -11.78 -22.58 -1.72
C HIS A 301 -10.39 -21.96 -1.52
N PRO A 302 -10.19 -21.09 -0.52
CA PRO A 302 -9.00 -20.24 -0.44
C PRO A 302 -7.73 -21.02 -0.09
N LEU A 303 -7.83 -22.21 0.54
CA LEU A 303 -6.67 -23.06 0.83
C LEU A 303 -6.26 -23.98 -0.34
N TYR A 304 -7.12 -24.17 -1.34
CA TYR A 304 -6.85 -25.07 -2.48
C TYR A 304 -6.63 -24.33 -3.79
N ASN A 305 -7.26 -23.17 -3.95
CA ASN A 305 -7.00 -22.27 -5.06
C ASN A 305 -5.72 -21.46 -4.77
N THR A 306 -4.61 -21.89 -5.36
CA THR A 306 -3.29 -21.24 -5.22
C THR A 306 -3.22 -19.84 -5.82
N ASP A 307 -4.17 -19.47 -6.67
CA ASP A 307 -4.22 -18.16 -7.32
C ASP A 307 -4.89 -17.11 -6.42
N LEU A 308 -5.65 -17.54 -5.40
CA LEU A 308 -6.24 -16.64 -4.41
C LEU A 308 -5.18 -16.09 -3.45
N LYS A 309 -4.62 -14.94 -3.79
CA LYS A 309 -3.72 -14.18 -2.89
C LYS A 309 -4.46 -13.55 -1.70
N ARG A 310 -5.77 -13.34 -1.81
CA ARG A 310 -6.61 -12.70 -0.79
C ARG A 310 -8.09 -13.06 -0.97
N VAL A 311 -8.83 -13.15 0.13
CA VAL A 311 -10.31 -13.18 0.11
C VAL A 311 -10.82 -11.75 0.26
N THR A 312 -11.59 -11.28 -0.72
CA THR A 312 -12.22 -9.96 -0.73
C THR A 312 -13.59 -10.00 -0.03
N HIS A 313 -14.17 -8.84 0.29
CA HIS A 313 -15.52 -8.78 0.86
C HIS A 313 -16.58 -9.39 -0.07
N ARG A 314 -16.33 -9.39 -1.38
CA ARG A 314 -17.20 -10.02 -2.37
C ARG A 314 -17.16 -11.54 -2.27
N VAL A 315 -15.95 -12.11 -2.22
CA VAL A 315 -15.79 -13.57 -2.03
C VAL A 315 -16.37 -13.99 -0.68
N ALA A 316 -16.17 -13.20 0.38
CA ALA A 316 -16.79 -13.43 1.68
C ALA A 316 -18.33 -13.43 1.61
N GLY A 317 -18.91 -12.47 0.89
CA GLY A 317 -20.36 -12.39 0.66
C GLY A 317 -20.90 -13.59 -0.12
N LEU A 318 -20.16 -14.09 -1.11
CA LEU A 318 -20.52 -15.30 -1.85
C LEU A 318 -20.49 -16.54 -0.95
N LEU A 319 -19.46 -16.67 -0.11
CA LEU A 319 -19.36 -17.76 0.86
C LEU A 319 -20.56 -17.75 1.82
N ASN A 320 -20.98 -16.59 2.28
CA ASN A 320 -22.17 -16.44 3.13
C ASN A 320 -23.48 -16.77 2.43
N ALA A 321 -23.53 -16.67 1.10
CA ALA A 321 -24.70 -16.96 0.29
C ALA A 321 -24.76 -18.44 -0.16
N LEU A 322 -23.73 -19.24 0.13
CA LEU A 322 -23.75 -20.66 -0.17
C LEU A 322 -24.84 -21.35 0.68
N PRO A 323 -25.68 -22.21 0.08
CA PRO A 323 -26.56 -23.04 0.87
C PRO A 323 -25.71 -23.96 1.76
N TYR A 324 -26.07 -24.09 3.05
CA TYR A 324 -25.40 -24.96 4.04
C TYR A 324 -25.34 -26.44 3.62
N HIS A 325 -26.05 -26.82 2.56
CA HIS A 325 -25.93 -28.11 1.89
C HIS A 325 -25.78 -27.85 0.39
N LEU A 326 -24.63 -28.24 -0.18
CA LEU A 326 -24.54 -28.43 -1.63
C LEU A 326 -25.55 -29.54 -2.00
N PRO A 327 -26.48 -29.30 -2.95
CA PRO A 327 -27.26 -30.40 -3.49
C PRO A 327 -26.30 -31.41 -4.11
N GLU A 328 -26.60 -32.71 -3.96
CA GLU A 328 -25.80 -33.82 -4.52
C GLU A 328 -25.54 -33.65 -6.03
N ASN A 329 -26.36 -32.83 -6.70
CA ASN A 329 -26.16 -32.39 -8.06
C ASN A 329 -26.18 -30.83 -8.14
N PRO A 330 -25.02 -30.17 -8.34
CA PRO A 330 -24.97 -28.72 -8.52
C PRO A 330 -25.62 -28.22 -9.83
N PHE A 331 -26.06 -29.13 -10.69
CA PHE A 331 -26.75 -28.87 -11.97
C PHE A 331 -28.27 -29.10 -11.90
N ALA A 332 -28.83 -29.28 -10.70
CA ALA A 332 -30.27 -29.42 -10.55
C ALA A 332 -30.98 -28.07 -10.86
N PRO A 333 -32.12 -28.07 -11.59
CA PRO A 333 -32.84 -26.85 -12.02
C PRO A 333 -33.30 -25.93 -10.87
N ASP A 334 -33.33 -26.47 -9.66
CA ASP A 334 -33.73 -25.86 -8.39
C ASP A 334 -32.54 -25.43 -7.51
N SER A 335 -31.30 -25.54 -8.02
CA SER A 335 -30.10 -25.05 -7.33
C SER A 335 -30.04 -23.51 -7.26
N SER A 336 -29.45 -22.96 -6.20
CA SER A 336 -29.25 -21.52 -6.03
C SER A 336 -28.13 -20.92 -6.89
N TRP A 337 -27.51 -21.72 -7.76
CA TRP A 337 -26.46 -21.28 -8.70
C TRP A 337 -26.85 -20.12 -9.63
N PRO A 338 -28.10 -20.01 -10.14
CA PRO A 338 -28.52 -18.86 -10.95
C PRO A 338 -28.45 -17.51 -10.21
N LEU A 339 -28.56 -17.50 -8.87
CA LEU A 339 -28.40 -16.28 -8.06
C LEU A 339 -26.94 -15.85 -7.95
N VAL A 340 -26.03 -16.81 -7.84
CA VAL A 340 -24.58 -16.58 -7.85
C VAL A 340 -24.17 -16.01 -9.21
N VAL A 341 -24.66 -16.59 -10.31
CA VAL A 341 -24.41 -16.12 -11.68
C VAL A 341 -24.98 -14.70 -11.92
N ASN A 342 -26.18 -14.39 -11.41
CA ASN A 342 -26.77 -13.04 -11.53
C ASN A 342 -25.98 -11.98 -10.76
N HIS A 343 -25.42 -12.29 -9.58
CA HIS A 343 -24.59 -11.33 -8.83
C HIS A 343 -23.26 -10.99 -9.53
N PHE A 344 -22.78 -11.89 -10.40
CA PHE A 344 -21.58 -11.67 -11.22
C PHE A 344 -21.81 -10.79 -12.47
N GLN A 345 -23.05 -10.46 -12.81
CA GLN A 345 -23.36 -9.62 -13.97
C GLN A 345 -22.98 -8.13 -13.78
N GLU A 346 -22.81 -7.68 -12.54
CA GLU A 346 -22.71 -6.23 -12.22
C GLU A 346 -21.29 -5.63 -12.12
N ASN A 347 -20.20 -6.40 -12.29
CA ASN A 347 -18.84 -5.90 -11.94
C ASN A 347 -17.81 -5.99 -13.08
N ARG A 348 -17.63 -4.89 -13.85
CA ARG A 348 -16.83 -4.78 -15.10
C ARG A 348 -15.51 -3.97 -14.99
N ARG A 349 -14.53 -4.31 -14.13
CA ARG A 349 -13.34 -3.43 -13.98
C ARG A 349 -11.93 -4.05 -13.82
N GLU A 350 -11.72 -5.34 -14.00
CA GLU A 350 -10.35 -5.88 -13.99
C GLU A 350 -10.08 -6.76 -15.19
N SER A 351 -8.93 -6.55 -15.83
CA SER A 351 -8.39 -7.26 -17.00
C SER A 351 -7.93 -8.68 -16.63
N PHE A 352 -8.79 -9.44 -15.96
CA PHE A 352 -8.67 -10.89 -15.82
C PHE A 352 -9.60 -11.55 -16.83
N PRO A 353 -9.29 -12.77 -17.32
CA PRO A 353 -10.26 -13.57 -18.05
C PRO A 353 -11.55 -13.63 -17.21
N THR A 354 -12.68 -13.14 -17.76
CA THR A 354 -13.92 -13.24 -17.00
C THR A 354 -14.22 -14.73 -16.79
N ILE A 355 -14.72 -15.10 -15.60
CA ILE A 355 -15.07 -16.49 -15.29
C ILE A 355 -15.98 -17.09 -16.38
N ARG A 356 -16.80 -16.26 -17.04
CA ARG A 356 -17.63 -16.62 -18.19
C ARG A 356 -16.81 -17.17 -19.36
N VAL A 357 -15.71 -16.52 -19.73
CA VAL A 357 -14.84 -16.98 -20.82
C VAL A 357 -14.12 -18.26 -20.44
N LEU A 358 -13.61 -18.35 -19.20
CA LEU A 358 -13.00 -19.59 -18.71
C LEU A 358 -14.02 -20.75 -18.71
N PHE A 359 -15.25 -20.50 -18.27
CA PHE A 359 -16.33 -21.48 -18.29
C PHE A 359 -16.71 -21.91 -19.71
N TYR A 360 -16.75 -20.97 -20.66
CA TYR A 360 -16.96 -21.27 -22.07
C TYR A 360 -15.82 -22.14 -22.63
N VAL A 361 -14.56 -21.74 -22.43
CA VAL A 361 -13.36 -22.48 -22.87
C VAL A 361 -13.33 -23.89 -22.30
N LEU A 362 -13.60 -24.05 -21.01
CA LEU A 362 -13.56 -25.35 -20.34
C LEU A 362 -14.58 -26.34 -20.93
N GLN A 363 -15.77 -25.87 -21.33
CA GLN A 363 -16.76 -26.72 -22.01
C GLN A 363 -16.30 -27.18 -23.39
N GLN A 364 -15.48 -26.37 -24.08
CA GLN A 364 -14.89 -26.76 -25.38
C GLN A 364 -13.71 -27.74 -25.20
N LEU A 365 -12.95 -27.62 -24.11
CA LEU A 365 -11.81 -28.50 -23.82
C LEU A 365 -12.21 -29.86 -23.26
N ALA A 366 -13.29 -29.91 -22.48
CA ALA A 366 -13.75 -31.13 -21.83
C ALA A 366 -14.39 -32.14 -22.80
N ASP A 367 -14.41 -31.84 -24.10
CA ASP A 367 -15.04 -32.62 -25.18
C ASP A 367 -16.47 -33.07 -24.82
N LEU A 368 -17.21 -32.18 -24.14
CA LEU A 368 -18.59 -32.47 -23.74
C LEU A 368 -19.47 -32.63 -24.98
N PRO A 369 -20.43 -33.58 -24.99
CA PRO A 369 -21.46 -33.66 -26.02
C PRO A 369 -22.17 -32.30 -26.18
N PRO A 370 -22.52 -31.85 -27.41
CA PRO A 370 -23.18 -30.56 -27.63
C PRO A 370 -24.43 -30.33 -26.77
N GLU A 371 -25.17 -31.38 -26.45
CA GLU A 371 -26.36 -31.38 -25.59
C GLU A 371 -26.06 -31.06 -24.12
N ASP A 372 -24.84 -31.32 -23.65
CA ASP A 372 -24.39 -31.07 -22.28
C ASP A 372 -23.68 -29.72 -22.14
N ARG A 373 -23.47 -29.00 -23.24
CA ARG A 373 -22.90 -27.66 -23.24
C ARG A 373 -23.99 -26.64 -22.96
N LEU A 374 -23.72 -25.70 -22.06
CA LEU A 374 -24.57 -24.53 -21.92
C LEU A 374 -24.47 -23.68 -23.19
N PRO A 375 -25.61 -23.26 -23.77
CA PRO A 375 -25.61 -22.24 -24.80
C PRO A 375 -24.86 -21.00 -24.31
N TYR A 376 -24.08 -20.35 -25.17
CA TYR A 376 -23.28 -19.19 -24.73
C TYR A 376 -24.14 -18.07 -24.15
N LEU A 377 -25.40 -17.92 -24.58
CA LEU A 377 -26.35 -16.95 -24.00
C LEU A 377 -26.82 -17.29 -22.58
N GLN A 378 -26.56 -18.51 -22.09
CA GLN A 378 -26.71 -18.83 -20.67
C GLN A 378 -25.44 -18.53 -19.86
N ILE A 379 -24.31 -18.35 -20.55
CA ILE A 379 -23.00 -18.02 -19.96
C ILE A 379 -22.79 -16.50 -19.96
N PHE A 380 -23.17 -15.84 -21.05
CA PHE A 380 -23.05 -14.40 -21.28
C PHE A 380 -24.45 -13.76 -21.29
N PRO A 381 -24.64 -12.60 -20.64
CA PRO A 381 -25.94 -11.93 -20.57
C PRO A 381 -26.52 -11.54 -21.93
N ASP A 382 -25.65 -11.17 -22.86
CA ASP A 382 -25.99 -10.79 -24.22
C ASP A 382 -24.78 -10.98 -25.15
N ASP A 383 -25.01 -10.90 -26.45
CA ASP A 383 -23.98 -11.06 -27.48
C ASP A 383 -22.85 -10.03 -27.35
N LEU A 384 -23.16 -8.78 -27.01
CA LEU A 384 -22.16 -7.72 -26.91
C LEU A 384 -21.22 -7.95 -25.72
N VAL A 385 -21.76 -8.47 -24.60
CA VAL A 385 -20.97 -8.90 -23.46
C VAL A 385 -20.12 -10.12 -23.81
N ALA A 386 -20.66 -11.08 -24.57
CA ALA A 386 -19.88 -12.20 -25.07
C ALA A 386 -18.72 -11.73 -25.95
N MET A 387 -18.97 -10.85 -26.92
CA MET A 387 -17.94 -10.28 -27.79
C MET A 387 -16.85 -9.56 -27.00
N GLN A 388 -17.25 -8.71 -26.06
CA GLN A 388 -16.32 -7.94 -25.24
C GLN A 388 -15.43 -8.82 -24.38
N ASP A 389 -16.02 -9.77 -23.65
CA ASP A 389 -15.29 -10.67 -22.76
C ASP A 389 -14.33 -11.58 -23.55
N LEU A 390 -14.78 -12.16 -24.67
CA LEU A 390 -13.97 -13.03 -25.53
C LEU A 390 -12.81 -12.28 -26.20
N ALA A 391 -13.04 -11.05 -26.67
CA ALA A 391 -12.02 -10.23 -27.27
C ALA A 391 -10.96 -9.81 -26.25
N ASN A 392 -11.36 -9.36 -25.05
CA ASN A 392 -10.43 -9.05 -23.96
C ASN A 392 -9.56 -10.26 -23.60
N PHE A 393 -10.16 -11.46 -23.58
CA PHE A 393 -9.43 -12.70 -23.34
C PHE A 393 -8.39 -13.03 -24.42
N LEU A 394 -8.69 -12.75 -25.69
CA LEU A 394 -7.73 -12.97 -26.78
C LEU A 394 -6.56 -11.98 -26.75
N LEU A 395 -6.81 -10.73 -26.32
CA LEU A 395 -5.82 -9.66 -26.22
C LEU A 395 -4.83 -9.85 -25.07
N ASP A 396 -5.23 -10.58 -24.04
CA ASP A 396 -4.35 -10.92 -22.92
C ASP A 396 -3.37 -12.04 -23.32
N GLU A 397 -2.21 -11.65 -23.84
CA GLU A 397 -1.10 -12.56 -24.16
C GLU A 397 -0.29 -12.97 -22.91
N SER A 398 -0.57 -12.39 -21.74
CA SER A 398 0.27 -12.61 -20.55
C SER A 398 0.02 -13.96 -19.87
N HIS A 399 -1.08 -14.63 -20.20
CA HIS A 399 -1.46 -15.91 -19.61
C HIS A 399 -1.59 -17.02 -20.68
N GLN A 400 -0.99 -18.18 -20.43
CA GLN A 400 -1.04 -19.37 -21.31
C GLN A 400 -2.37 -20.13 -21.22
N TYR A 401 -3.50 -19.43 -21.17
CA TYR A 401 -4.81 -20.08 -21.11
C TYR A 401 -5.16 -20.73 -22.46
N PRO A 402 -5.87 -21.87 -22.46
CA PRO A 402 -6.42 -22.42 -23.68
C PRO A 402 -7.44 -21.47 -24.31
N ARG A 403 -7.48 -21.42 -25.65
CA ARG A 403 -8.32 -20.46 -26.40
C ARG A 403 -9.33 -21.15 -27.33
N THR A 404 -9.55 -22.45 -27.14
CA THR A 404 -10.41 -23.29 -27.97
C THR A 404 -11.85 -22.73 -28.02
N GLY A 405 -12.39 -22.55 -29.22
CA GLY A 405 -13.76 -22.07 -29.45
C GLY A 405 -13.94 -20.54 -29.29
N VAL A 406 -13.00 -19.84 -28.67
CA VAL A 406 -13.13 -18.40 -28.39
C VAL A 406 -13.13 -17.58 -29.69
N ARG A 407 -12.20 -17.89 -30.60
CA ARG A 407 -12.07 -17.17 -31.87
C ARG A 407 -13.27 -17.46 -32.76
N GLU A 408 -13.76 -18.70 -32.75
CA GLU A 408 -14.90 -19.16 -33.53
C GLU A 408 -16.17 -18.44 -33.10
N LEU A 409 -16.50 -18.42 -31.80
CA LEU A 409 -17.67 -17.71 -31.30
C LEU A 409 -17.55 -16.19 -31.52
N LEU A 410 -16.36 -15.61 -31.30
CA LEU A 410 -16.17 -14.19 -31.56
C LEU A 410 -16.37 -13.85 -33.05
N GLN A 411 -15.93 -14.73 -33.96
CA GLN A 411 -16.13 -14.57 -35.40
C GLN A 411 -17.61 -14.69 -35.78
N GLU A 412 -18.34 -15.65 -35.21
CA GLU A 412 -19.79 -15.78 -35.40
C GLU A 412 -20.53 -14.51 -34.99
N LEU A 413 -20.16 -13.93 -33.84
CA LEU A 413 -20.77 -12.70 -33.34
C LEU A 413 -20.39 -11.48 -34.20
N THR A 414 -19.14 -11.36 -34.64
CA THR A 414 -18.75 -10.30 -35.59
C THR A 414 -19.55 -10.37 -36.90
N ILE A 415 -19.76 -11.58 -37.44
CA ILE A 415 -20.58 -11.78 -38.64
C ILE A 415 -22.05 -11.44 -38.36
N LYS A 416 -22.59 -11.89 -37.23
CA LYS A 416 -23.99 -11.64 -36.83
C LYS A 416 -24.30 -10.14 -36.77
N TYR A 417 -23.36 -9.33 -36.31
CA TYR A 417 -23.54 -7.89 -36.15
C TYR A 417 -23.07 -7.06 -37.35
N ASP A 418 -22.47 -7.68 -38.37
CA ASP A 418 -21.90 -7.02 -39.57
C ASP A 418 -21.06 -5.80 -39.17
N LEU A 419 -20.09 -6.02 -38.27
CA LEU A 419 -19.28 -4.93 -37.71
C LEU A 419 -18.33 -4.35 -38.76
N PRO A 420 -18.20 -3.01 -38.86
CA PRO A 420 -17.18 -2.40 -39.69
C PRO A 420 -15.78 -2.74 -39.15
N GLU A 421 -14.79 -2.71 -40.03
CA GLU A 421 -13.42 -3.15 -39.74
C GLU A 421 -12.78 -2.47 -38.52
N HIS A 422 -13.12 -1.20 -38.25
CA HIS A 422 -12.58 -0.47 -37.10
C HIS A 422 -13.17 -0.93 -35.76
N LEU A 423 -14.34 -1.59 -35.76
CA LEU A 423 -15.01 -2.13 -34.58
C LEU A 423 -14.88 -3.65 -34.44
N ASP A 424 -14.33 -4.34 -35.44
CA ASP A 424 -14.13 -5.78 -35.41
C ASP A 424 -12.94 -6.16 -34.49
N PRO A 425 -13.18 -6.81 -33.33
CA PRO A 425 -12.12 -7.18 -32.40
C PRO A 425 -11.06 -8.12 -32.99
N LEU A 426 -11.40 -8.87 -34.04
CA LEU A 426 -10.47 -9.79 -34.70
C LEU A 426 -9.57 -9.10 -35.71
N ARG A 427 -10.00 -7.95 -36.27
CA ARG A 427 -9.24 -7.18 -37.27
C ARG A 427 -8.52 -5.98 -36.69
N ASN A 428 -9.09 -5.35 -35.65
CA ASN A 428 -8.49 -4.19 -34.98
C ASN A 428 -8.35 -4.40 -33.46
N PRO A 429 -7.52 -5.37 -33.02
CA PRO A 429 -7.35 -5.72 -31.61
C PRO A 429 -6.88 -4.54 -30.74
N SER A 430 -6.09 -3.61 -31.29
CA SER A 430 -5.53 -2.45 -30.56
C SER A 430 -6.54 -1.35 -30.24
N ALA A 431 -7.65 -1.26 -30.97
CA ALA A 431 -8.68 -0.24 -30.75
C ALA A 431 -9.75 -0.68 -29.73
N PHE A 432 -9.78 -1.97 -29.40
CA PHE A 432 -10.84 -2.60 -28.63
C PHE A 432 -10.80 -2.42 -27.09
N PRO A 433 -9.65 -2.37 -26.39
CA PRO A 433 -9.66 -2.71 -24.96
C PRO A 433 -10.09 -1.61 -23.98
N PHE A 434 -10.49 -0.38 -24.39
CA PHE A 434 -10.65 0.72 -23.42
C PHE A 434 -11.82 1.69 -23.59
N LEU A 435 -12.81 1.43 -24.44
CA LEU A 435 -13.88 2.41 -24.65
C LEU A 435 -15.23 1.87 -24.18
N SER A 436 -15.81 2.52 -23.14
CA SER A 436 -17.27 2.57 -22.95
C SER A 436 -18.00 2.84 -24.26
N ASP A 437 -17.34 3.58 -25.14
CA ASP A 437 -17.84 4.11 -26.39
C ASP A 437 -17.97 3.03 -27.48
N TRP A 438 -17.26 1.89 -27.41
CA TRP A 438 -17.38 0.82 -28.42
C TRP A 438 -18.78 0.20 -28.42
N ARG A 439 -19.32 -0.11 -27.22
CA ARG A 439 -20.66 -0.69 -27.10
C ARG A 439 -21.72 0.30 -27.57
N ASP A 440 -21.55 1.57 -27.25
CA ASP A 440 -22.46 2.64 -27.65
C ASP A 440 -22.44 2.82 -29.18
N GLU A 441 -21.26 2.77 -29.81
CA GLU A 441 -21.11 2.85 -31.26
C GLU A 441 -21.72 1.64 -31.98
N VAL A 442 -21.47 0.42 -31.48
CA VAL A 442 -22.11 -0.79 -32.03
C VAL A 442 -23.64 -0.72 -31.86
N THR A 443 -24.13 -0.28 -30.71
CA THR A 443 -25.57 -0.14 -30.44
C THR A 443 -26.19 0.92 -31.35
N GLN A 444 -25.50 2.05 -31.55
CA GLN A 444 -25.93 3.11 -32.45
C GLN A 444 -25.98 2.64 -33.91
N LEU A 445 -24.97 1.90 -34.39
CA LEU A 445 -24.97 1.33 -35.73
C LEU A 445 -26.16 0.38 -35.96
N GLN A 446 -26.50 -0.44 -34.96
CA GLN A 446 -27.67 -1.32 -35.03
C GLN A 446 -28.98 -0.52 -35.06
N PHE A 447 -29.06 0.56 -34.28
CA PHE A 447 -30.21 1.47 -34.28
C PHE A 447 -30.38 2.18 -35.63
N GLU A 448 -29.30 2.71 -36.21
CA GLU A 448 -29.29 3.38 -37.51
C GLU A 448 -29.71 2.44 -38.64
N ARG A 449 -29.20 1.20 -38.66
CA ARG A 449 -29.58 0.18 -39.64
C ARG A 449 -31.05 -0.23 -39.52
N THR A 450 -31.53 -0.41 -38.29
CA THR A 450 -32.94 -0.75 -38.03
C THR A 450 -33.87 0.39 -38.50
N ASN A 451 -33.46 1.65 -38.34
CA ASN A 451 -34.24 2.80 -38.82
C ASN A 451 -34.18 2.98 -40.35
N GLN A 452 -33.05 2.66 -40.99
CA GLN A 452 -32.93 2.69 -42.45
C GLN A 452 -33.80 1.63 -43.14
N MET A 453 -33.98 0.44 -42.53
CA MET A 453 -34.88 -0.59 -43.07
C MET A 453 -36.37 -0.27 -42.87
N ASN A 454 -36.70 0.66 -41.97
CA ASN A 454 -38.08 1.03 -41.62
C ASN A 454 -38.52 2.38 -42.24
N MET A 455 -37.70 3.00 -43.10
CA MET A 455 -38.15 4.11 -43.94
C MET A 455 -38.72 3.57 -45.26
N PRO A 456 -39.94 3.99 -45.67
CA PRO A 456 -40.64 3.45 -46.84
C PRO A 456 -39.98 3.74 -48.18
#